data_AF-A0A957MUI7-F1
#
_entry.id   AF-A0A957MUI7-F1
#
_cell.length_a   1.000
_cell.length_b   1.000
_cell.length_c   1.000
_cell.angle_alpha   90.00
_cell.angle_beta   90.00
_cell.angle_gamma   90.00
#
_symmetry.space_group_name_H-M   'P 1'
#
loop_
_entity.id
_entity.type
_entity.pdbx_description
1 polymer ?
#
loop_
_entity_poly.entity_id
_entity_poly.type
_entity_poly.pdbx_seq_one_letter_code
_entity_poly.pdbx_strand_id
1 'polypeptide(L)' 'MPPLPPRDIPRTRTVEIVCHQGANEYAPPNTYAAAQICVDWGMDYVEIDVNTSKDGVLYV' A
#
# COMPACT_ATOMS: atom_id res chain seq x y z
N MET A 1 -17.86 -0.88 4.24
CA MET A 1 -17.36 -2.00 3.42
C MET A 1 -17.41 -3.26 4.28
N PRO A 2 -17.85 -4.42 3.76
CA PRO A 2 -17.70 -5.68 4.48
C PRO A 2 -16.21 -6.01 4.65
N PRO A 3 -15.83 -6.81 5.65
CA PRO A 3 -14.42 -7.18 5.86
C PRO A 3 -13.89 -7.97 4.66
N LEU A 4 -12.61 -7.78 4.36
CA LEU A 4 -11.88 -8.72 3.51
C LEU A 4 -11.90 -10.08 4.22
N PRO A 5 -12.23 -11.18 3.52
CA PRO A 5 -12.24 -12.50 4.13
C PRO A 5 -10.83 -12.90 4.61
N PRO A 6 -10.72 -13.83 5.59
CA PRO A 6 -9.42 -14.28 6.08
C PRO A 6 -8.58 -14.88 4.96
N ARG A 7 -7.29 -14.55 4.91
CA ARG A 7 -6.34 -15.19 3.98
C ARG A 7 -5.80 -16.49 4.58
N ASP A 8 -6.51 -17.60 4.35
CA ASP A 8 -5.99 -18.95 4.55
C ASP A 8 -5.21 -19.40 3.29
N ILE A 9 -4.07 -18.79 3.00
CA ILE A 9 -3.28 -19.11 1.80
C ILE A 9 -1.94 -19.77 2.19
N PRO A 10 -1.75 -21.07 1.95
CA PRO A 10 -0.43 -21.71 2.01
C PRO A 10 0.49 -21.03 1.00
N ARG A 11 1.63 -20.50 1.45
CA ARG A 11 2.59 -19.75 0.61
C ARG A 11 3.43 -20.67 -0.28
N THR A 12 2.80 -21.35 -1.24
CA THR A 12 3.51 -21.91 -2.40
C THR A 12 3.80 -20.75 -3.34
N ARG A 13 4.97 -20.13 -3.21
CA ARG A 13 5.27 -18.78 -3.73
C ARG A 13 4.90 -18.56 -5.21
N THR A 14 3.79 -17.86 -5.39
CA THR A 14 3.47 -16.97 -6.52
C THR A 14 4.27 -15.67 -6.33
N VAL A 15 4.72 -15.05 -7.42
CA VAL A 15 5.39 -13.73 -7.35
C VAL A 15 4.38 -12.69 -6.83
N GLU A 16 4.79 -11.83 -5.90
CA GLU A 16 3.96 -10.76 -5.33
C GLU A 16 4.34 -9.41 -5.94
N ILE A 17 3.37 -8.50 -6.02
CA ILE A 17 3.53 -7.16 -6.60
C ILE A 17 3.37 -6.11 -5.52
N VAL A 18 4.38 -5.24 -5.40
CA VAL A 18 4.42 -4.14 -4.44
C VAL A 18 4.43 -2.80 -5.19
N CYS A 19 3.48 -1.92 -4.87
CA CYS A 19 3.48 -0.54 -5.34
C CYS A 19 4.42 0.32 -4.49
N HIS A 20 5.59 0.70 -5.03
CA HIS A 20 6.56 1.57 -4.36
C HIS A 20 6.03 3.01 -4.22
N GLN A 21 5.80 3.46 -2.99
CA GLN A 21 5.19 4.73 -2.60
C GLN A 21 3.77 4.93 -3.17
N GLY A 22 3.02 3.85 -3.36
CA GLY A 22 1.77 3.83 -4.12
C GLY A 22 1.98 3.79 -5.63
N ALA A 23 0.95 4.11 -6.40
CA ALA A 23 1.06 4.27 -7.87
C ALA A 23 1.72 5.61 -8.21
N ASN A 24 3.00 5.77 -7.81
CA ASN A 24 3.75 7.04 -7.84
C ASN A 24 3.93 7.65 -9.24
N GLU A 25 3.78 6.84 -10.29
CA GLU A 25 3.76 7.30 -11.68
C GLU A 25 2.43 7.98 -12.07
N TYR A 26 1.34 7.70 -11.34
CA TYR A 26 -0.03 8.11 -11.68
C TYR A 26 -0.64 9.12 -10.71
N ALA A 27 -0.10 9.22 -9.49
CA ALA A 27 -0.46 10.22 -8.48
C ALA A 27 0.77 10.54 -7.61
N PRO A 28 0.80 11.69 -6.91
CA PRO A 28 1.95 12.03 -6.07
C PRO A 28 2.27 10.90 -5.08
N PRO A 29 3.56 10.51 -4.92
CA PRO A 29 3.96 9.42 -4.06
C PRO A 29 3.54 9.65 -2.60
N ASN A 30 3.37 8.57 -1.84
CA ASN A 30 3.00 8.63 -0.42
C ASN A 30 1.69 9.38 -0.13
N THR A 31 0.77 9.44 -1.11
CA THR A 31 -0.57 10.02 -0.94
C THR A 31 -1.67 8.96 -0.94
N TYR A 32 -2.80 9.31 -0.34
CA TYR A 32 -4.02 8.50 -0.43
C TYR A 32 -4.44 8.22 -1.88
N ALA A 33 -4.28 9.19 -2.79
CA ALA A 33 -4.62 9.02 -4.19
C ALA A 33 -3.77 7.93 -4.86
N ALA A 34 -2.45 7.91 -4.62
CA ALA A 34 -1.56 6.87 -5.14
C ALA A 34 -1.84 5.49 -4.52
N ALA A 35 -2.17 5.44 -3.22
CA ALA A 35 -2.54 4.20 -2.56
C ALA A 35 -3.86 3.63 -3.07
N GLN A 36 -4.87 4.49 -3.30
CA GLN A 36 -6.18 4.07 -3.77
C GLN A 36 -6.10 3.39 -5.15
N ILE A 37 -5.26 3.90 -6.06
CA ILE A 37 -5.04 3.28 -7.37
C ILE A 37 -4.51 1.84 -7.23
N CYS A 38 -3.59 1.59 -6.31
CA CYS A 38 -3.05 0.24 -6.07
C CYS A 38 -4.10 -0.72 -5.48
N VAL A 39 -4.98 -0.22 -4.60
CA VAL A 39 -6.12 -0.99 -4.09
C VAL A 39 -7.09 -1.33 -5.22
N ASP A 40 -7.39 -0.35 -6.07
CA ASP A 40 -8.32 -0.53 -7.20
C ASP A 40 -7.76 -1.52 -8.25
N TRP A 41 -6.44 -1.58 -8.41
CA TRP A 41 -5.77 -2.58 -9.26
C TRP A 41 -5.64 -3.96 -8.62
N GLY A 42 -5.96 -4.13 -7.34
CA GLY A 42 -5.85 -5.40 -6.63
C GLY A 42 -4.40 -5.85 -6.39
N MET A 43 -3.48 -4.90 -6.21
CA MET A 43 -2.08 -5.20 -5.91
C MET A 43 -1.93 -5.87 -4.54
N ASP A 44 -0.89 -6.69 -4.36
CA ASP A 44 -0.68 -7.41 -3.10
C ASP A 44 -0.35 -6.45 -1.95
N TYR A 45 0.45 -5.42 -2.24
CA TYR A 45 0.91 -4.45 -1.25
C TYR A 45 1.00 -3.03 -1.82
N VAL A 46 0.72 -2.06 -0.94
CA VAL A 46 1.13 -0.66 -1.09
C VAL A 46 2.30 -0.43 -0.14
N GLU A 47 3.43 -0.03 -0.67
CA GLU A 47 4.57 0.40 0.13
C GLU A 47 4.51 1.92 0.32
N ILE A 48 4.89 2.37 1.52
CA ILE A 48 4.88 3.76 1.95
C ILE A 48 6.10 4.05 2.82
N ASP A 49 6.63 5.26 2.72
CA ASP A 49 7.69 5.75 3.59
C ASP A 49 7.08 6.52 4.77
N VAL A 50 7.51 6.21 6.00
CA VAL A 50 7.04 6.91 7.19
C VAL A 50 8.17 7.69 7.84
N ASN A 51 7.91 8.95 8.17
CA ASN A 51 8.82 9.83 8.90
C ASN A 51 8.20 10.32 10.20
N THR A 52 9.03 10.79 11.14
CA THR A 52 8.58 11.33 12.44
C THR A 52 8.84 12.84 12.49
N SER A 53 7.82 13.62 12.84
CA SER A 53 7.96 15.05 13.07
C SER A 53 8.64 15.37 14.41
N LYS A 54 8.99 16.65 14.61
CA LYS A 54 9.62 17.12 15.85
C LYS A 54 8.75 16.89 17.10
N ASP A 55 7.43 16.94 16.95
CA ASP A 55 6.44 16.67 17.98
C ASP A 55 6.06 15.18 18.09
N GLY A 56 6.76 14.29 17.39
CA GLY A 56 6.61 12.84 17.53
C GLY A 56 5.45 12.22 16.74
N VAL A 57 4.83 12.97 15.84
CA VAL A 57 3.74 12.49 14.99
C VAL A 57 4.33 11.81 13.74
N LEU A 58 3.76 10.67 13.36
CA LEU A 58 4.15 9.94 12.16
C LEU A 58 3.43 10.50 10.93
N TYR A 59 4.18 10.71 9.86
CA TYR A 59 3.67 11.18 8.57
C TYR A 59 4.12 10.27 7.44
N VAL A 60 3.28 10.23 6.42
CA VAL A 60 3.53 9.68 5.10
C VAL A 60 3.54 10.84 4.11
#